data_AF-A0A2E3HSQ8-F1
#
_entry.id   AF-A0A2E3HSQ8-F1
#
_cell.length_a   1.000
_cell.length_b   1.000
_cell.length_c   1.000
_cell.angle_alpha   90.00
_cell.angle_beta   90.00
_cell.angle_gamma   90.00
#
_symmetry.space_group_name_H-M   'P 1'
#
loop_
_entity.id
_entity.type
_entity.pdbx_description
1 polymer ?
#
loop_
_entity_poly.entity_id
_entity_poly.type
_entity_poly.pdbx_seq_one_letter_code
_entity_poly.pdbx_strand_id
1 'polypeptide(L)' 'MDVLTKKQHLQFETEGYLLASGLIPNHISEKAEKAMWRLMEMDPNDSETWGHRLGCAAQFQPVRGLSV' A
#
# COMPACT_ATOMS: atom_id res chain seq x y z
N MET A 1 -1.20 17.61 19.05
CA MET A 1 -0.21 17.68 17.95
C MET A 1 -0.88 17.12 16.74
N ASP A 2 -1.04 17.92 15.69
CA ASP A 2 -1.61 17.43 14.42
C ASP A 2 -0.58 16.54 13.70
N VAL A 3 -1.07 15.48 13.06
CA VAL A 3 -0.23 14.50 12.33
C VAL A 3 0.41 15.14 11.10
N LEU A 4 -0.27 16.08 10.46
CA LEU A 4 0.25 16.88 9.35
C LEU A 4 0.56 18.29 9.82
N THR A 5 1.62 18.87 9.27
CA THR A 5 1.91 20.29 9.47
C THR A 5 0.89 21.16 8.73
N LYS A 6 0.70 22.41 9.18
CA LYS A 6 -0.16 23.38 8.47
C LYS A 6 0.20 23.54 6.98
N LYS A 7 1.50 23.45 6.66
CA LYS A 7 1.98 23.50 5.27
C LYS A 7 1.52 22.30 4.46
N GLN A 8 1.58 21.10 5.04
CA GLN A 8 1.13 19.87 4.40
C GLN A 8 -0.39 19.84 4.20
N HIS A 9 -1.16 20.38 5.15
CA HIS A 9 -2.60 20.61 4.97
C HIS A 9 -2.89 21.51 3.78
N LEU A 10 -2.25 22.69 3.73
CA LEU A 10 -2.43 23.63 2.63
C LEU A 10 -2.02 23.03 1.26
N GLN A 11 -0.94 22.25 1.24
CA GLN A 11 -0.50 21.56 0.03
C GLN A 11 -1.56 20.55 -0.44
N PHE A 12 -2.08 19.71 0.46
CA PHE A 12 -3.13 18.76 0.14
C PHE A 12 -4.40 19.45 -0.39
N GLU A 13 -4.83 20.54 0.25
CA GLU A 13 -5.99 21.33 -0.19
C GLU A 13 -5.79 21.96 -1.56
N THR A 14 -4.56 22.37 -1.88
CA THR A 14 -4.25 23.03 -3.16
C THR A 14 -4.03 22.03 -4.30
N GLU A 15 -3.32 20.94 -4.02
CA GLU A 15 -2.86 19.98 -5.04
C GLU A 15 -3.79 18.76 -5.16
N GLY A 16 -4.68 18.54 -4.19
CA GLY A 16 -5.57 17.37 -4.12
C GLY A 16 -4.86 16.08 -3.66
N TYR A 17 -3.55 16.16 -3.37
CA TYR A 17 -2.75 15.06 -2.83
C TYR A 17 -1.59 15.59 -1.99
N LEU A 18 -0.97 14.70 -1.22
CA LEU A 18 0.24 14.99 -0.46
C LEU A 18 1.18 13.79 -0.50
N LEU A 19 2.41 14.00 -0.98
CA LEU A 19 3.48 13.01 -0.84
C LEU A 19 4.15 13.18 0.53
N ALA A 20 3.81 12.30 1.46
CA ALA A 20 4.42 12.27 2.80
C ALA A 20 5.64 11.34 2.82
N SER A 21 6.83 11.92 2.75
CA SER A 21 8.10 11.18 2.77
C SER A 21 8.46 10.66 4.15
N GLY A 22 9.14 9.50 4.20
CA GLY A 22 9.73 8.97 5.43
C GLY A 22 8.75 8.30 6.40
N LEU A 23 7.49 8.09 5.99
CA LEU A 23 6.50 7.40 6.81
C LEU A 23 6.84 5.92 7.05
N ILE A 24 7.44 5.28 6.05
CA ILE A 24 7.80 3.86 6.11
C ILE A 24 9.31 3.76 5.86
N PRO A 25 10.10 3.31 6.84
CA PRO A 25 11.52 3.04 6.64
C PRO A 25 11.75 1.97 5.57
N ASN A 26 12.80 2.12 4.75
CA ASN A 26 13.08 1.22 3.62
C ASN A 26 13.08 -0.28 4.00
N HIS A 27 13.73 -0.63 5.12
CA HIS A 27 13.79 -2.02 5.58
C HIS A 27 12.41 -2.62 5.92
N ILE A 28 11.44 -1.79 6.31
CA ILE A 28 10.05 -2.23 6.54
C ILE A 28 9.35 -2.45 5.20
N SER A 29 9.51 -1.53 4.24
CA SER A 29 8.96 -1.67 2.89
C SER A 29 9.48 -2.94 2.20
N GLU A 30 10.79 -3.19 2.24
CA GLU A 30 11.42 -4.40 1.67
C GLU A 30 10.87 -5.69 2.29
N LYS A 31 10.64 -5.69 3.60
CA LYS A 31 10.06 -6.85 4.30
C LYS A 31 8.60 -7.07 3.90
N ALA A 32 7.82 -5.99 3.80
CA ALA A 32 6.42 -6.04 3.38
C ALA A 32 6.30 -6.56 1.94
N GLU A 33 7.15 -6.07 1.04
CA GLU A 33 7.22 -6.51 -0.35
C GLU A 33 7.50 -8.02 -0.45
N LYS A 34 8.56 -8.52 0.20
CA LYS A 34 8.89 -9.96 0.21
C LYS A 34 7.75 -10.82 0.75
N ALA A 35 7.07 -10.35 1.80
CA ALA A 35 5.93 -11.05 2.36
C ALA A 35 4.76 -11.09 1.37
N MET A 36 4.50 -9.99 0.66
CA MET A 36 3.43 -9.89 -0.33
C MET A 36 3.67 -10.86 -1.50
N TRP A 37 4.85 -10.84 -2.11
CA TRP A 37 5.20 -11.78 -3.19
C TRP A 37 5.05 -13.24 -2.76
N ARG A 38 5.57 -13.60 -1.59
CA ARG A 38 5.43 -14.95 -1.03
C ARG A 38 3.97 -15.34 -0.80
N LEU A 39 3.19 -14.45 -0.19
CA LEU A 39 1.77 -14.72 0.08
C LEU A 39 1.01 -14.92 -1.21
N MET A 40 1.33 -14.11 -2.24
CA MET A 40 0.73 -14.15 -3.57
C MET A 40 1.18 -15.33 -4.44
N GLU A 41 2.17 -16.10 -3.99
CA GLU A 41 2.82 -17.15 -4.80
C GLU A 41 3.30 -16.58 -6.15
N MET A 42 3.85 -15.37 -6.10
CA MET A 42 4.32 -14.58 -7.25
C MET A 42 5.83 -14.31 -7.12
N ASP A 43 6.52 -14.20 -8.27
CA ASP A 43 7.91 -13.77 -8.36
C ASP A 43 7.99 -12.40 -9.05
N PRO A 44 8.56 -11.37 -8.42
CA PRO A 44 8.74 -10.06 -9.05
C PRO A 44 9.59 -10.09 -10.33
N ASN A 45 10.43 -11.11 -10.53
CA ASN A 45 11.28 -11.25 -11.71
C ASN A 45 10.67 -12.14 -12.81
N ASP A 46 9.50 -12.74 -12.55
CA ASP A 46 8.79 -13.56 -13.52
C ASP A 46 7.37 -13.01 -13.74
N SER A 47 7.21 -12.24 -14.82
CA SER A 47 5.94 -11.60 -15.18
C SER A 47 4.80 -12.59 -15.43
N GLU A 48 5.09 -13.85 -15.78
CA GLU A 48 4.06 -14.88 -15.97
C GLU A 48 3.34 -15.19 -14.66
N THR A 49 4.05 -15.08 -13.53
CA THR A 49 3.45 -15.27 -12.21
C THR A 49 2.51 -14.12 -11.86
N TRP A 50 2.60 -12.95 -12.49
CA TRP A 50 1.85 -11.77 -12.05
C TRP A 50 0.34 -11.87 -12.25
N GLY A 51 -0.09 -12.71 -13.19
CA GLY A 51 -1.50 -13.02 -13.42
C GLY A 51 -2.06 -14.08 -12.46
N HIS A 52 -1.25 -14.64 -11.57
CA HIS A 52 -1.64 -15.74 -10.70
C HIS A 52 -2.67 -15.25 -9.66
N ARG A 53 -3.94 -15.59 -9.89
CA ARG A 53 -5.01 -15.31 -8.93
C ARG A 53 -5.01 -16.39 -7.86
N LEU A 54 -4.51 -16.04 -6.69
CA LEU A 54 -4.75 -16.85 -5.50
C LEU A 54 -6.25 -17.02 -5.26
N GLY A 55 -6.69 -18.26 -5.04
CA GLY A 55 -8.05 -18.54 -4.53
C GLY A 55 -8.34 -17.89 -3.17
N CYS A 56 -7.30 -17.51 -2.41
CA CYS A 56 -7.41 -16.83 -1.12
C CYS A 56 -7.65 -15.32 -1.24
N ALA A 57 -7.15 -14.65 -2.29
CA ALA A 57 -7.36 -13.21 -2.50
C ALA A 57 -8.83 -12.89 -2.83
N ALA A 58 -9.54 -13.84 -3.44
CA ALA A 58 -10.98 -13.75 -3.69
C ALA A 58 -11.84 -13.85 -2.41
N GLN A 59 -11.25 -14.22 -1.26
CA GLN A 59 -11.94 -14.36 0.02
C GLN A 59 -11.89 -13.08 0.87
N PHE A 60 -11.13 -12.06 0.44
CA PHE A 60 -11.19 -10.75 1.08
C PHE A 60 -12.54 -10.10 0.76
N GLN A 61 -13.51 -10.27 1.67
CA GLN A 61 -14.71 -9.44 1.68
C GLN A 61 -14.37 -8.14 2.42
N PRO A 62 -14.49 -6.96 1.78
CA PRO A 62 -14.39 -5.71 2.53
C PRO A 62 -15.47 -5.75 3.61
N VAL A 63 -15.05 -5.71 4.87
CA VAL A 63 -15.98 -5.60 5.99
C VAL A 63 -16.78 -4.32 5.77
N ARG A 64 -18.11 -4.43 5.68
CA ARG A 64 -19.01 -3.27 5.55
C ARG A 64 -18.67 -2.27 6.65
N GLY A 65 -18.17 -1.10 6.27
CA GLY A 65 -17.83 -0.01 7.20
C GLY A 65 -16.61 0.83 6.82
N LEU A 66 -15.76 0.37 5.89
CA LEU A 66 -14.72 1.22 5.29
C LEU A 66 -15.31 2.02 4.14
N SER A 67 -16.07 3.05 4.48
CA SER A 67 -16.30 4.18 3.58
C SER A 67 -15.05 5.03 3.58
N VAL A 68 -14.43 5.19 2.41
CA VAL A 68 -13.54 6.32 2.10
C VAL A 68 -14.41 7.56 1.89
#